data_AF-A0A2D5VVG8-F1
#
_entry.id   AF-A0A2D5VVG8-F1
#
_cell.length_a   1.000
_cell.length_b   1.000
_cell.length_c   1.000
_cell.angle_alpha   90.00
_cell.angle_beta   90.00
_cell.angle_gamma   90.00
#
_symmetry.space_group_name_H-M   'P 1'
#
loop_
_entity.id
_entity.type
_entity.pdbx_description
1 polymer ?
#
loop_
_entity_poly.entity_id
_entity_poly.type
_entity_poly.pdbx_seq_one_letter_code
_entity_poly.pdbx_strand_id
1 'polypeptide(L)'
;MKSTQCIVSTLLFVFNEQDQVLLQCRRRPPHQGQWSPPGGKCHLSQGESPHQCAAREATEELSIHALPEQFHLTGMVTEQSQDEAPHWWMYLFEYRLRLKHCPPDHAEGHYQWFDRGTVSSLEIPQTDRTFIWPLFWQHRKGWFVTQCQTHSGKVTQWQTLESMPSHNESHPS
;
A
#
# COMPACT_ATOMS: atom_id res chain seq x y z
N MET A 1 24.62 -10.73 -18.37
CA MET A 1 23.75 -9.57 -18.07
C MET A 1 23.31 -9.70 -16.62
N LYS A 2 23.58 -8.72 -15.76
CA LYS A 2 22.99 -8.72 -14.41
C LYS A 2 21.50 -8.43 -14.59
N SER A 3 20.63 -9.35 -14.19
CA SER A 3 19.19 -9.14 -14.22
C SER A 3 18.83 -8.27 -13.02
N THR A 4 18.27 -7.08 -13.25
CA THR A 4 17.71 -6.25 -12.18
C THR A 4 16.55 -7.00 -11.53
N GLN A 5 16.57 -7.10 -10.21
CA GLN A 5 15.57 -7.85 -9.46
C GLN A 5 14.20 -7.17 -9.56
N CYS A 6 13.14 -7.93 -9.77
CA CYS A 6 11.77 -7.48 -9.61
C CYS A 6 11.24 -7.94 -8.25
N ILE A 7 10.61 -7.05 -7.50
CA ILE A 7 9.97 -7.34 -6.23
C ILE A 7 8.46 -7.16 -6.38
N VAL A 8 7.70 -8.19 -6.03
CA VAL A 8 6.25 -8.12 -5.94
C VAL A 8 5.86 -7.99 -4.48
N SER A 9 4.97 -7.05 -4.18
CA SER A 9 4.59 -6.71 -2.81
C SER A 9 3.13 -6.27 -2.72
N THR A 10 2.60 -6.27 -1.50
CA THR A 10 1.25 -5.80 -1.19
C THR A 10 1.30 -4.65 -0.20
N LEU A 11 0.42 -3.67 -0.38
CA LEU A 11 0.16 -2.60 0.59
C LEU A 11 -1.29 -2.75 1.09
N LEU A 12 -1.47 -2.75 2.41
CA LEU A 12 -2.75 -3.00 3.06
C LEU A 12 -3.33 -1.70 3.61
N PHE A 13 -4.41 -1.25 3.01
CA PHE A 13 -5.18 -0.10 3.43
C PHE A 13 -6.30 -0.57 4.35
N VAL A 14 -6.08 -0.41 5.65
CA VAL A 14 -6.98 -0.86 6.70
C VAL A 14 -7.58 0.35 7.40
N PHE A 15 -8.87 0.26 7.74
CA PHE A 15 -9.64 1.36 8.30
C PHE A 15 -10.31 0.97 9.61
N ASN A 16 -10.45 1.92 10.52
CA ASN A 16 -11.28 1.75 11.71
C ASN A 16 -12.73 2.21 11.48
N GLU A 17 -13.56 2.11 12.53
CA GLU A 17 -14.97 2.54 12.50
C GLU A 17 -15.15 4.05 12.29
N GLN A 18 -14.11 4.86 12.57
CA GLN A 18 -14.07 6.31 12.35
C GLN A 18 -13.52 6.68 10.96
N ASP A 19 -13.33 5.70 10.08
CA ASP A 19 -12.75 5.85 8.73
C ASP A 19 -11.32 6.41 8.72
N GLN A 20 -10.60 6.27 9.83
CA GLN A 20 -9.18 6.57 9.92
C GLN A 20 -8.38 5.41 9.34
N VAL A 21 -7.27 5.72 8.68
CA VAL A 21 -6.40 4.72 8.06
C VAL A 21 -5.31 4.27 9.01
N LEU A 22 -5.01 2.98 9.00
CA LEU A 22 -3.90 2.41 9.76
C LEU A 22 -2.60 2.63 9.00
N LEU A 23 -1.61 3.25 9.64
CA LEU A 23 -0.24 3.33 9.12
C LEU A 23 0.74 2.71 10.09
N GLN A 24 1.81 2.16 9.53
CA GLN A 24 2.95 1.61 10.24
C GLN A 24 4.11 2.60 10.18
N CYS A 25 4.68 2.98 11.31
CA CYS A 25 5.95 3.68 11.36
C CYS A 25 7.08 2.65 11.28
N ARG A 26 7.81 2.64 10.16
CA ARG A 26 8.78 1.58 9.85
C ARG A 26 10.00 1.64 10.75
N ARG A 27 10.38 0.50 11.34
CA ARG A 27 11.60 0.33 12.14
C ARG A 27 12.83 -0.05 11.31
N ARG A 28 12.66 -0.40 10.03
CA ARG A 28 13.71 -0.94 9.16
C ARG A 28 13.88 -0.13 7.86
N PRO A 29 15.10 -0.09 7.27
CA PRO A 29 15.34 0.49 5.95
C PRO A 29 14.48 -0.18 4.85
N PRO A 30 14.26 0.50 3.71
CA PRO A 30 14.80 1.81 3.33
C PRO A 30 14.06 3.02 3.92
N HIS A 31 12.83 2.83 4.43
CA HIS A 31 11.95 3.91 4.88
C HIS A 31 11.88 4.04 6.41
N GLN A 32 12.96 3.75 7.12
CA GLN A 32 12.99 3.79 8.58
C GLN A 32 12.54 5.17 9.10
N GLY A 33 11.58 5.19 10.02
CA GLY A 33 10.98 6.39 10.60
C GLY A 33 9.87 7.04 9.76
N GLN A 34 9.64 6.56 8.53
CA GLN A 34 8.50 6.99 7.72
C GLN A 34 7.27 6.13 8.01
N TRP A 35 6.10 6.71 7.77
CA TRP A 35 4.81 6.04 7.83
C TRP A 35 4.46 5.47 6.46
N SER A 36 4.01 4.22 6.41
CA SER A 36 3.49 3.57 5.21
C SER A 36 2.29 2.70 5.55
N PRO A 37 1.47 2.30 4.57
CA PRO A 37 0.58 1.16 4.75
C PRO A 37 1.38 -0.07 5.21
N PRO A 38 0.82 -0.93 6.07
CA PRO A 38 1.37 -2.26 6.35
C PRO A 38 1.38 -3.16 5.11
N GLY A 39 2.10 -4.27 5.19
CA GLY A 39 2.21 -5.26 4.12
C GLY A 39 3.65 -5.69 3.85
N GLY A 40 3.85 -6.52 2.84
CA GLY A 40 5.16 -7.11 2.58
C GLY A 40 5.29 -7.74 1.20
N LYS A 41 6.30 -8.59 1.05
CA LYS A 41 6.72 -9.16 -0.24
C LYS A 41 6.03 -10.49 -0.47
N CYS A 42 5.58 -10.74 -1.71
CA CYS A 42 5.01 -12.03 -2.08
C CYS A 42 6.10 -13.12 -2.13
N HIS A 43 5.76 -14.31 -1.65
CA HIS A 43 6.58 -15.52 -1.78
C HIS A 43 6.44 -16.15 -3.18
N LEU A 44 7.03 -15.51 -4.19
CA LEU A 44 6.89 -15.89 -5.60
C LEU A 44 7.35 -17.33 -5.90
N SER A 45 8.40 -17.82 -5.23
CA SER A 45 8.89 -19.19 -5.40
C SER A 45 7.91 -20.26 -4.93
N GLN A 46 6.93 -19.88 -4.10
CA GLN A 46 5.87 -20.75 -3.60
C GLN A 46 4.58 -20.61 -4.42
N GLY A 47 4.56 -19.76 -5.45
CA GLY A 47 3.36 -19.47 -6.22
C GLY A 47 2.32 -18.62 -5.47
N GLU A 48 2.73 -17.89 -4.43
CA GLU A 48 1.83 -17.03 -3.65
C GLU A 48 1.26 -15.89 -4.52
N SER A 49 -0.07 -15.87 -4.63
CA SER A 49 -0.78 -14.76 -5.29
C SER A 49 -0.79 -13.49 -4.42
N PRO A 50 -0.97 -12.29 -4.99
CA PRO A 50 -1.05 -11.06 -4.21
C PRO A 50 -2.17 -11.06 -3.14
N HIS A 51 -3.32 -11.70 -3.40
CA HIS A 51 -4.39 -11.80 -2.40
C HIS A 51 -4.01 -12.74 -1.23
N GLN A 52 -3.30 -13.83 -1.51
CA GLN A 52 -2.76 -14.70 -0.44
C GLN A 52 -1.70 -13.97 0.38
N CYS A 53 -0.80 -13.24 -0.28
CA CYS A 53 0.18 -12.39 0.40
C CYS A 53 -0.51 -11.36 1.32
N ALA A 54 -1.53 -10.67 0.82
CA ALA A 54 -2.27 -9.68 1.62
C ALA A 54 -2.90 -10.30 2.89
N ALA A 55 -3.51 -11.48 2.77
CA ALA A 55 -4.08 -12.20 3.91
C ALA A 55 -3.02 -12.69 4.91
N ARG A 56 -1.88 -13.20 4.41
CA ARG A 56 -0.74 -13.60 5.24
C ARG A 56 -0.16 -12.41 6.01
N GLU A 57 0.16 -11.33 5.31
CA GLU A 57 0.71 -10.11 5.93
C GLU A 57 -0.26 -9.51 6.95
N ALA A 58 -1.56 -9.50 6.69
CA ALA A 58 -2.56 -9.07 7.68
C ALA A 58 -2.56 -9.96 8.94
N THR A 59 -2.30 -11.25 8.79
CA THR A 59 -2.18 -12.18 9.92
C THR A 59 -0.88 -11.95 10.69
N GLU A 60 0.25 -11.87 9.99
CA GLU A 60 1.60 -11.75 10.56
C GLU A 60 1.82 -10.40 11.23
N GLU A 61 1.45 -9.31 10.55
CA GLU A 61 1.73 -7.95 11.01
C GLU A 61 0.64 -7.38 11.92
N LEU A 62 -0.63 -7.68 11.61
CA LEU A 62 -1.78 -7.00 12.22
C LEU A 62 -2.59 -7.90 13.15
N SER A 63 -2.22 -9.19 13.27
CA SER A 63 -2.99 -10.20 14.01
C SER A 63 -4.44 -10.32 13.53
N ILE A 64 -4.70 -10.07 12.23
CA ILE A 64 -6.02 -10.17 11.61
C ILE A 64 -6.11 -11.52 10.88
N HIS A 65 -7.02 -12.38 11.33
CA HIS A 65 -7.36 -13.61 10.61
C HIS A 65 -8.29 -13.27 9.44
N ALA A 66 -7.70 -12.88 8.31
CA ALA A 66 -8.41 -12.54 7.08
C ALA A 66 -8.30 -13.64 6.02
N LEU A 67 -9.35 -13.77 5.22
CA LEU A 67 -9.37 -14.58 4.00
C LEU A 67 -9.02 -13.69 2.78
N PRO A 68 -8.37 -14.25 1.74
CA PRO A 68 -7.99 -13.50 0.53
C PRO A 68 -9.14 -12.69 -0.10
N GLU A 69 -10.36 -13.20 -0.08
CA GLU A 69 -11.55 -12.57 -0.70
C GLU A 69 -12.06 -11.34 0.07
N GLN A 70 -11.61 -11.17 1.33
CA GLN A 70 -11.94 -10.01 2.16
C GLN A 70 -11.11 -8.78 1.82
N PHE A 71 -10.18 -8.89 0.87
CA PHE A 71 -9.43 -7.78 0.34
C PHE A 71 -10.01 -7.33 -1.01
N HIS A 72 -10.11 -6.03 -1.17
CA HIS A 72 -10.45 -5.38 -2.43
C HIS A 72 -9.17 -4.87 -3.06
N LEU A 73 -8.84 -5.36 -4.26
CA LEU A 73 -7.70 -4.84 -5.00
C LEU A 73 -8.06 -3.45 -5.55
N THR A 74 -7.54 -2.40 -4.91
CA THR A 74 -7.82 -0.99 -5.22
C THR A 74 -6.86 -0.42 -6.26
N GLY A 75 -5.64 -0.94 -6.34
CA GLY A 75 -4.69 -0.45 -7.33
C GLY A 75 -3.51 -1.37 -7.58
N MET A 76 -2.90 -1.22 -8.75
CA MET A 76 -1.59 -1.79 -9.07
C MET A 76 -0.65 -0.67 -9.49
N VAL A 77 0.50 -0.60 -8.82
CA VAL A 77 1.56 0.36 -9.12
C VAL A 77 2.81 -0.39 -9.52
N THR A 78 3.34 -0.07 -10.69
CA THR A 78 4.66 -0.55 -11.12
C THR A 78 5.67 0.59 -11.02
N GLU A 79 6.77 0.35 -10.32
CA GLU A 79 7.87 1.29 -10.19
C GLU A 79 9.10 0.76 -10.90
N GLN A 80 9.54 1.49 -11.91
CA GLN A 80 10.79 1.27 -12.59
C GLN A 80 11.89 2.16 -11.98
N SER A 81 12.78 1.58 -11.17
CA SER A 81 14.02 2.26 -10.81
C SER A 81 14.93 2.46 -12.03
N GLN A 82 15.44 3.68 -12.20
CA GLN A 82 16.47 4.05 -13.16
C GLN A 82 17.90 3.90 -12.57
N ASP A 83 18.01 3.50 -11.31
CA ASP A 83 19.27 3.18 -10.63
C ASP A 83 19.56 1.66 -10.71
N GLU A 84 20.69 1.21 -10.15
CA GLU A 84 20.95 -0.23 -9.91
C GLU A 84 20.13 -0.76 -8.70
N ALA A 85 18.83 -0.48 -8.67
CA ALA A 85 17.91 -0.92 -7.61
C ALA A 85 16.77 -1.78 -8.17
N PRO A 86 16.08 -2.57 -7.33
CA PRO A 86 14.98 -3.41 -7.78
C PRO A 86 13.82 -2.60 -8.38
N HIS A 87 13.13 -3.19 -9.35
CA HIS A 87 11.82 -2.70 -9.80
C HIS A 87 10.73 -3.23 -8.86
N TRP A 88 9.68 -2.46 -8.62
CA TRP A 88 8.59 -2.84 -7.71
C TRP A 88 7.27 -3.02 -8.44
N TRP A 89 6.53 -4.05 -8.03
CA TRP A 89 5.15 -4.29 -8.40
C TRP A 89 4.36 -4.31 -7.10
N MET A 90 3.63 -3.24 -6.83
CA MET A 90 2.86 -3.04 -5.63
C MET A 90 1.38 -3.26 -5.93
N TYR A 91 0.75 -4.17 -5.18
CA TYR A 91 -0.68 -4.42 -5.21
C TYR A 91 -1.32 -3.79 -3.97
N LEU A 92 -2.19 -2.82 -4.17
CA LEU A 92 -2.79 -2.02 -3.11
C LEU A 92 -4.15 -2.60 -2.79
N PHE A 93 -4.31 -3.12 -1.57
CA PHE A 93 -5.51 -3.79 -1.11
C PHE A 93 -6.22 -2.98 -0.03
N GLU A 94 -7.49 -2.64 -0.24
CA GLU A 94 -8.36 -2.22 0.86
C GLU A 94 -8.90 -3.46 1.59
N TYR A 95 -8.69 -3.56 2.90
CA TYR A 95 -9.38 -4.56 3.70
C TYR A 95 -10.84 -4.13 3.89
N ARG A 96 -11.78 -5.01 3.52
CA ARG A 96 -13.22 -4.66 3.46
C ARG A 96 -13.85 -4.44 4.84
N LEU A 97 -13.30 -5.04 5.89
CA LEU A 97 -13.83 -4.92 7.24
C LEU A 97 -13.15 -3.79 8.02
N ARG A 98 -13.87 -3.22 8.99
CA ARG A 98 -13.34 -2.19 9.87
C ARG A 98 -12.76 -2.79 11.14
N LEU A 99 -11.61 -2.28 11.57
CA LEU A 99 -11.03 -2.64 12.86
C LEU A 99 -11.61 -1.77 13.98
N LYS A 100 -11.75 -2.38 15.16
CA LYS A 100 -12.17 -1.69 16.38
C LYS A 100 -11.01 -1.17 17.21
N HIS A 101 -9.84 -1.79 17.05
CA HIS A 101 -8.66 -1.52 17.85
C HIS A 101 -7.43 -1.41 16.94
N CYS A 102 -6.48 -0.58 17.34
CA CYS A 102 -5.18 -0.56 16.70
C CYS A 102 -4.48 -1.91 16.94
N PRO A 103 -3.88 -2.55 15.92
CA PRO A 103 -3.06 -3.72 16.11
C PRO A 103 -1.88 -3.47 17.07
N PRO A 104 -1.39 -4.50 17.77
CA PRO A 104 -0.21 -4.38 18.62
C PRO A 104 1.04 -4.09 17.78
N ASP A 105 2.10 -3.60 18.42
CA ASP A 105 3.41 -3.42 17.79
C ASP A 105 3.93 -4.71 17.15
N HIS A 106 4.54 -4.57 15.97
CA HIS A 106 5.18 -5.64 15.24
C HIS A 106 6.71 -5.44 15.20
N ALA A 107 7.46 -6.48 14.84
CA ALA A 107 8.91 -6.40 14.67
C ALA A 107 9.31 -5.38 13.58
N GLU A 108 8.43 -5.11 12.63
CA GLU A 108 8.65 -4.16 11.53
C GLU A 108 8.27 -2.71 11.85
N GLY A 109 7.46 -2.46 12.89
CA GLY A 109 6.96 -1.13 13.18
C GLY A 109 5.95 -1.07 14.32
N HIS A 110 5.51 0.15 14.63
CA HIS A 110 4.34 0.39 15.47
C HIS A 110 3.25 1.03 14.62
N TYR A 111 2.00 0.89 15.05
CA TYR A 111 0.82 1.28 14.28
C TYR A 111 0.06 2.42 14.92
N GLN A 112 -0.51 3.29 14.07
CA GLN A 112 -1.37 4.38 14.51
C GLN A 112 -2.46 4.67 13.47
N TRP A 113 -3.60 5.16 13.97
CA TRP A 113 -4.72 5.64 13.16
C TRP A 113 -4.51 7.10 12.76
N PHE A 114 -4.78 7.41 11.49
CA PHE A 114 -4.68 8.77 10.95
C PHE A 114 -5.93 9.14 10.16
N ASP A 115 -6.40 10.38 10.35
CA ASP A 115 -7.44 10.95 9.50
C ASP A 115 -6.89 11.15 8.08
N ARG A 116 -7.73 10.92 7.07
CA ARG A 116 -7.38 11.12 5.64
C ARG A 116 -6.66 12.46 5.38
N GLY A 117 -7.15 13.54 5.99
CA GLY A 117 -6.57 14.89 5.82
C GLY A 117 -5.18 15.08 6.43
N THR A 118 -4.78 14.23 7.37
CA THR A 118 -3.48 14.32 8.06
C THR A 118 -2.38 13.51 7.36
N VAL A 119 -2.73 12.51 6.55
CA VAL A 119 -1.75 11.61 5.91
C VAL A 119 -0.73 12.37 5.06
N SER A 120 -1.16 13.42 4.34
CA SER A 120 -0.29 14.20 3.46
C SER A 120 0.79 14.99 4.18
N SER A 121 0.61 15.30 5.48
CA SER A 121 1.59 16.03 6.30
C SER A 121 2.54 15.12 7.07
N LEU A 122 2.32 13.79 7.06
CA LEU A 122 3.22 12.83 7.68
C LEU A 122 4.51 12.69 6.88
N GLU A 123 5.57 12.24 7.56
CA GLU A 123 6.77 11.73 6.91
C GLU A 123 6.46 10.37 6.26
N ILE A 124 6.10 10.39 4.99
CA ILE A 124 5.73 9.23 4.17
C ILE A 124 6.65 9.15 2.94
N PRO A 125 6.81 7.98 2.31
CA PRO A 125 7.56 7.87 1.06
C PRO A 125 7.07 8.86 0.00
N GLN A 126 7.96 9.33 -0.87
CA GLN A 126 7.61 10.33 -1.88
C GLN A 126 6.55 9.79 -2.86
N THR A 127 6.68 8.55 -3.31
CA THR A 127 5.70 7.83 -4.15
C THR A 127 4.31 7.84 -3.51
N ASP A 128 4.26 7.56 -2.21
CA ASP A 128 3.05 7.52 -1.42
C ASP A 128 2.33 8.86 -1.46
N ARG A 129 3.08 9.94 -1.21
CA ARG A 129 2.60 11.31 -1.21
C ARG A 129 2.18 11.79 -2.61
N THR A 130 3.00 11.50 -3.62
CA THR A 130 2.83 12.06 -4.96
C THR A 130 1.59 11.52 -5.66
N PHE A 131 1.33 10.21 -5.59
CA PHE A 131 0.20 9.64 -6.33
C PHE A 131 -0.50 8.46 -5.66
N ILE A 132 0.15 7.63 -4.82
CA ILE A 132 -0.54 6.46 -4.24
C ILE A 132 -1.71 6.88 -3.35
N TRP A 133 -1.51 7.78 -2.38
CA TRP A 133 -2.61 8.25 -1.54
C TRP A 133 -3.69 9.00 -2.33
N PRO A 134 -3.35 9.99 -3.19
CA PRO A 134 -4.35 10.63 -4.04
C PRO A 134 -5.19 9.64 -4.86
N LEU A 135 -4.54 8.67 -5.53
CA LEU A 135 -5.22 7.69 -6.37
C LEU A 135 -6.01 6.68 -5.55
N PHE A 136 -5.46 6.20 -4.43
CA PHE A 136 -6.18 5.32 -3.52
C PHE A 136 -7.48 5.97 -3.05
N TRP A 137 -7.44 7.24 -2.62
CA TRP A 137 -8.65 7.93 -2.17
C TRP A 137 -9.66 8.18 -3.30
N GLN A 138 -9.17 8.50 -4.50
CA GLN A 138 -10.03 8.70 -5.67
C GLN A 138 -10.71 7.40 -6.12
N HIS A 139 -10.06 6.26 -5.91
CA HIS A 139 -10.50 4.95 -6.41
C HIS A 139 -10.86 3.98 -5.28
N ARG A 140 -11.09 4.46 -4.06
CA ARG A 140 -11.50 3.60 -2.96
C ARG A 140 -12.79 2.84 -3.34
N LYS A 141 -12.83 1.52 -3.14
CA LYS A 141 -13.86 0.59 -3.68
C LYS A 141 -13.93 0.49 -5.22
N GLY A 142 -13.07 1.20 -5.94
CA GLY A 142 -12.84 1.13 -7.39
C GLY A 142 -11.47 0.50 -7.69
N TRP A 143 -10.86 0.87 -8.81
CA TRP A 143 -9.58 0.31 -9.26
C TRP A 143 -8.75 1.32 -10.07
N PHE A 144 -7.43 1.20 -10.00
CA PHE A 144 -6.53 1.89 -10.92
C PHE A 144 -5.26 1.10 -11.23
N VAL A 145 -4.63 1.40 -12.37
CA VAL A 145 -3.30 0.93 -12.73
C VAL A 145 -2.41 2.14 -12.98
N THR A 146 -1.26 2.19 -12.34
CA THR A 146 -0.28 3.26 -12.51
C THR A 146 1.12 2.69 -12.71
N GLN A 147 1.90 3.37 -13.53
CA GLN A 147 3.34 3.15 -13.63
C GLN A 147 4.08 4.42 -13.21
N CYS A 148 5.24 4.26 -12.60
CA CYS A 148 6.16 5.35 -12.33
C CYS A 148 7.60 4.96 -12.60
N GLN A 149 8.43 5.97 -12.81
CA GLN A 149 9.88 5.86 -12.86
C GLN A 149 10.46 6.61 -11.67
N THR A 150 11.47 6.00 -11.05
CA THR A 150 12.21 6.61 -9.95
C THR A 150 13.69 6.71 -10.26
N HIS A 151 14.32 7.78 -9.82
CA HIS A 151 15.77 7.98 -9.88
C HIS A 151 16.24 8.59 -8.57
N SER A 152 17.24 7.97 -7.95
CA SER A 152 17.75 8.33 -6.62
C SER A 152 16.63 8.42 -5.57
N GLY A 153 15.68 7.48 -5.61
CA GLY A 153 14.53 7.41 -4.70
C GLY A 153 13.44 8.48 -4.92
N LYS A 154 13.52 9.26 -6.00
CA LYS A 154 12.54 10.29 -6.35
C LYS A 154 11.75 9.93 -7.59
N VAL A 155 10.45 10.22 -7.59
CA VAL A 155 9.59 10.06 -8.76
C VAL A 155 9.99 11.08 -9.83
N THR A 156 10.35 10.59 -11.03
CA THR A 156 10.70 11.43 -12.19
C THR A 156 9.55 11.51 -13.18
N GLN A 157 8.82 10.42 -13.36
CA GLN A 157 7.64 10.33 -14.23
C GLN A 157 6.63 9.36 -13.63
N TRP A 158 5.34 9.63 -13.83
CA TRP A 158 4.29 8.66 -13.52
C TRP A 158 3.09 8.88 -14.44
N GLN A 159 2.30 7.82 -14.63
CA GLN A 159 1.11 7.85 -15.47
C GLN A 159 0.10 6.80 -14.99
N THR A 160 -1.16 7.20 -14.86
CA THR A 160 -2.29 6.28 -14.69
C THR A 160 -2.69 5.72 -16.05
N LEU A 161 -2.71 4.39 -16.17
CA LEU A 161 -3.02 3.63 -17.37
C LEU A 161 -4.48 3.17 -17.40
N GLU A 162 -5.02 2.82 -16.24
CA GLU A 162 -6.41 2.41 -16.05
C GLU A 162 -6.99 3.14 -14.83
N SER A 163 -8.23 3.61 -14.94
CA SER A 163 -8.93 4.35 -13.88
C SER A 163 -10.40 3.97 -13.89
N MET A 164 -10.86 3.36 -12.81
CA MET A 164 -12.25 2.99 -12.57
C MET A 164 -12.65 3.43 -11.15
N PRO A 165 -12.99 4.71 -10.94
CA PRO A 165 -13.51 5.18 -9.66
C PRO A 165 -14.78 4.42 -9.26
N SER A 166 -15.06 4.30 -7.96
CA SER A 166 -16.31 3.68 -7.51
C SER A 166 -17.52 4.52 -7.96
N HIS A 167 -18.53 3.89 -8.55
CA HIS A 167 -19.72 4.59 -9.07
C HIS A 167 -20.69 5.16 -8.01
N ASN A 168 -20.36 5.14 -6.72
CA ASN A 168 -21.21 5.64 -5.64
C ASN A 168 -20.38 6.33 -4.54
N GLU A 169 -20.36 7.67 -4.56
CA GLU A 169 -20.86 8.53 -3.48
C GLU A 169 -20.50 9.98 -3.81
N SER A 170 -21.51 10.73 -4.26
CA SER A 170 -21.56 12.18 -4.06
C SER A 170 -21.43 12.46 -2.56
N HIS A 171 -20.25 12.84 -2.10
CA HIS A 171 -20.12 13.49 -0.79
C HIS A 171 -20.51 14.96 -0.95
N PRO A 172 -21.52 15.46 -0.19
CA PRO A 172 -21.72 16.89 -0.05
C PRO A 172 -20.52 17.47 0.68
N SER A 173 -20.05 18.59 0.12
CA SER A 173 -19.10 19.54 0.68
C SER A 173 -19.41 19.98 2.11
#